data_AF-A0A6G4TX69-F1
#
_entry.id   AF-A0A6G4TX69-F1
#
_cell.length_a   1.000
_cell.length_b   1.000
_cell.length_c   1.000
_cell.angle_alpha   90.00
_cell.angle_beta   90.00
_cell.angle_gamma   90.00
#
_symmetry.space_group_name_H-M   'P 1'
#
loop_
_entity.id
_entity.type
_entity.pdbx_description
1 polymer ?
#
loop_
_entity_poly.entity_id
_entity_poly.type
_entity_poly.pdbx_seq_one_letter_code
_entity_poly.pdbx_strand_id
1 'polypeptide(L)'
;DLLFPALARTVAAWGAGGREVDVVHHTQNALTEERVDRLRQEPGVPLAGLRFADPEDDPRIQFADFLAGVARKISSDELGGHGDPELTELLRPYLDPASVWGDARSWAALAGLPGLSGAATCSGSGRVP
;
A
#
# COMPACT_ATOMS: atom_id res chain seq x y z
N ASP A 1 -12.90 3.08 -5.75
CA ASP A 1 -12.40 2.47 -4.50
C ASP A 1 -10.90 2.27 -4.61
N LEU A 2 -10.22 1.96 -3.49
CA LEU A 2 -8.76 1.73 -3.47
C LEU A 2 -8.37 0.25 -3.48
N LEU A 3 -9.34 -0.65 -3.28
CA LEU A 3 -9.08 -2.09 -3.10
C LEU A 3 -8.75 -2.77 -4.42
N PHE A 4 -9.52 -2.49 -5.47
CA PHE A 4 -9.28 -3.08 -6.80
C PHE A 4 -7.86 -2.77 -7.32
N PRO A 5 -7.41 -1.50 -7.40
CA PRO A 5 -6.06 -1.20 -7.88
C PRO A 5 -4.97 -1.77 -6.97
N ALA A 6 -5.15 -1.74 -5.64
CA ALA A 6 -4.19 -2.34 -4.71
C ALA A 6 -4.04 -3.85 -4.92
N LEU A 7 -5.16 -4.56 -5.15
CA LEU A 7 -5.16 -5.99 -5.38
C LEU A 7 -4.52 -6.35 -6.73
N ALA A 8 -4.84 -5.62 -7.81
CA ALA A 8 -4.21 -5.80 -9.12
C ALA A 8 -2.68 -5.62 -9.05
N ARG A 9 -2.22 -4.57 -8.36
CA ARG A 9 -0.80 -4.29 -8.15
C ARG A 9 -0.11 -5.38 -7.34
N THR A 10 -0.75 -5.84 -6.27
CA THR A 10 -0.25 -6.93 -5.44
C THR A 10 -0.05 -8.19 -6.29
N VAL A 11 -1.06 -8.59 -7.06
CA VAL A 11 -0.98 -9.76 -7.94
C VAL A 11 0.11 -9.61 -9.00
N ALA A 12 0.20 -8.44 -9.65
CA ALA A 12 1.25 -8.18 -10.63
C ALA A 12 2.67 -8.25 -10.03
N ALA A 13 2.87 -7.71 -8.82
CA ALA A 13 4.15 -7.75 -8.12
C ALA A 13 4.56 -9.18 -7.75
N TRP A 14 3.62 -9.97 -7.19
CA TRP A 14 3.90 -11.35 -6.80
C TRP A 14 3.97 -12.32 -7.99
N GLY A 15 3.29 -12.01 -9.07
CA GLY A 15 3.31 -12.76 -10.32
C GLY A 15 4.44 -12.38 -11.27
N ALA A 16 5.28 -11.41 -10.89
CA ALA A 16 6.47 -11.04 -11.64
C ALA A 16 7.32 -12.29 -11.96
N GLY A 17 7.80 -12.34 -13.22
CA GLY A 17 8.45 -13.53 -13.77
C GLY A 17 7.50 -14.57 -14.39
N GLY A 18 6.23 -14.20 -14.63
CA GLY A 18 5.24 -15.07 -15.29
C GLY A 18 4.66 -16.13 -14.36
N ARG A 19 4.71 -15.91 -13.04
CA ARG A 19 4.12 -16.80 -12.05
C ARG A 19 2.65 -16.46 -11.88
N GLU A 20 1.81 -17.47 -11.93
CA GLU A 20 0.41 -17.31 -11.54
C GLU A 20 0.30 -17.16 -10.02
N VAL A 21 -0.68 -16.39 -9.57
CA VAL A 21 -0.91 -16.06 -8.16
C VAL A 21 -2.30 -16.48 -7.75
N ASP A 22 -2.39 -17.29 -6.70
CA ASP A 22 -3.62 -17.53 -5.96
C ASP A 22 -3.69 -16.58 -4.76
N VAL A 23 -4.81 -15.87 -4.64
CA VAL A 23 -5.06 -14.94 -3.55
C VAL A 23 -6.09 -15.51 -2.59
N VAL A 24 -5.76 -15.42 -1.31
CA VAL A 24 -6.69 -15.61 -0.20
C VAL A 24 -6.92 -14.26 0.46
N HIS A 25 -8.18 -13.88 0.64
CA HIS A 25 -8.55 -12.61 1.25
C HIS A 25 -9.60 -12.82 2.34
N HIS A 26 -9.62 -11.97 3.36
CA HIS A 26 -10.74 -11.95 4.31
C HIS A 26 -12.03 -11.58 3.58
N THR A 27 -13.17 -12.03 4.07
CA THR A 27 -14.48 -11.73 3.47
C THR A 27 -14.69 -10.22 3.34
N GLN A 28 -14.86 -9.74 2.10
CA GLN A 28 -14.97 -8.32 1.81
C GLN A 28 -16.08 -8.05 0.80
N ASN A 29 -17.13 -7.35 1.24
CA ASN A 29 -18.34 -7.10 0.45
C ASN A 29 -18.08 -6.25 -0.82
N ALA A 30 -16.96 -5.52 -0.85
CA ALA A 30 -16.57 -4.70 -2.00
C ALA A 30 -15.93 -5.49 -3.17
N LEU A 31 -15.60 -6.78 -2.99
CA LEU A 31 -15.05 -7.65 -4.04
C LEU A 31 -16.15 -8.59 -4.57
N THR A 32 -17.13 -8.03 -5.27
CA THR A 32 -18.18 -8.81 -5.96
C THR A 32 -17.57 -9.72 -7.04
N GLU A 33 -18.26 -10.79 -7.40
CA GLU A 33 -17.82 -11.72 -8.47
C GLU A 33 -17.47 -10.98 -9.77
N GLU A 34 -18.29 -10.04 -10.20
CA GLU A 34 -18.02 -9.18 -11.36
C GLU A 34 -16.67 -8.44 -11.26
N ARG A 35 -16.33 -7.93 -10.07
CA ARG A 35 -15.05 -7.25 -9.84
C ARG A 35 -13.89 -8.23 -9.86
N VAL A 36 -14.08 -9.45 -9.36
CA VAL A 36 -13.07 -10.51 -9.45
C VAL A 36 -12.83 -10.92 -10.90
N ASP A 37 -13.89 -11.05 -11.70
CA ASP A 37 -13.77 -11.40 -13.12
C ASP A 37 -13.08 -10.30 -13.91
N ARG A 38 -13.38 -9.03 -13.61
CA ARG A 38 -12.63 -7.91 -14.18
C ARG A 38 -11.15 -7.94 -13.81
N LEU A 39 -10.82 -8.32 -12.57
CA LEU A 39 -9.43 -8.45 -12.13
C LEU A 39 -8.68 -9.56 -12.89
N ARG A 40 -9.34 -10.70 -13.15
CA ARG A 40 -8.79 -11.80 -13.96
C ARG A 40 -8.52 -11.40 -15.42
N GLN A 41 -9.30 -10.45 -15.94
CA GLN A 41 -9.16 -9.94 -17.30
C GLN A 41 -8.16 -8.77 -17.41
N GLU A 42 -7.67 -8.26 -16.29
CA GLU A 42 -6.77 -7.11 -16.26
C GLU A 42 -5.40 -7.48 -16.89
N PRO A 43 -4.95 -6.77 -17.94
CA PRO A 43 -3.69 -7.07 -18.58
C PRO A 43 -2.50 -7.01 -17.61
N GLY A 44 -1.65 -8.03 -17.63
CA GLY A 44 -0.45 -8.09 -16.77
C GLY A 44 -0.73 -8.50 -15.31
N VAL A 45 -1.95 -8.94 -15.00
CA VAL A 45 -2.34 -9.47 -13.69
C VAL A 45 -2.52 -10.99 -13.79
N PRO A 46 -1.50 -11.81 -13.43
CA PRO A 46 -1.57 -13.26 -13.59
C PRO A 46 -2.33 -13.93 -12.42
N LEU A 47 -3.60 -13.59 -12.25
CA LEU A 47 -4.45 -14.12 -11.18
C LEU A 47 -4.96 -15.53 -11.56
N ALA A 48 -4.46 -16.57 -10.89
CA ALA A 48 -4.99 -17.95 -11.02
C ALA A 48 -6.32 -18.11 -10.28
N GLY A 49 -6.43 -17.50 -9.09
CA GLY A 49 -7.61 -17.66 -8.24
C GLY A 49 -7.69 -16.60 -7.16
N LEU A 50 -8.92 -16.30 -6.73
CA LEU A 50 -9.22 -15.48 -5.57
C LEU A 50 -10.29 -16.18 -4.77
N ARG A 51 -10.00 -16.47 -3.50
CA ARG A 51 -10.97 -17.04 -2.56
C ARG A 51 -11.07 -16.21 -1.30
N PHE A 52 -12.28 -16.15 -0.76
CA PHE A 52 -12.52 -15.60 0.57
C PHE A 52 -12.38 -16.70 1.63
N ALA A 53 -11.82 -16.37 2.77
CA ALA A 53 -11.78 -17.24 3.93
C ALA A 53 -11.91 -16.43 5.21
N ASP A 54 -12.40 -17.09 6.26
CA ASP A 54 -12.45 -16.51 7.59
C ASP A 54 -11.03 -16.46 8.19
N PRO A 55 -10.66 -15.36 8.86
CA PRO A 55 -9.33 -15.22 9.44
C PRO A 55 -8.97 -16.34 10.43
N GLU A 56 -9.96 -16.92 11.11
CA GLU A 56 -9.77 -18.02 12.06
C GLU A 56 -9.30 -19.32 11.38
N ASP A 57 -9.67 -19.51 10.11
CA ASP A 57 -9.39 -20.73 9.35
C ASP A 57 -8.16 -20.62 8.44
N ASP A 58 -7.63 -19.41 8.21
CA ASP A 58 -6.46 -19.18 7.37
C ASP A 58 -5.45 -18.22 8.03
N PRO A 59 -4.38 -18.74 8.66
CA PRO A 59 -3.42 -17.91 9.40
C PRO A 59 -2.65 -16.92 8.52
N ARG A 60 -2.66 -17.10 7.20
CA ARG A 60 -2.05 -16.14 6.26
C ARG A 60 -2.81 -14.82 6.24
N ILE A 61 -4.14 -14.85 6.45
CA ILE A 61 -4.95 -13.65 6.57
C ILE A 61 -4.53 -12.88 7.82
N GLN A 62 -4.45 -13.54 8.98
CA GLN A 62 -4.04 -12.91 10.23
C GLN A 62 -2.63 -12.31 10.14
N PHE A 63 -1.71 -13.04 9.50
CA PHE A 63 -0.34 -12.55 9.29
C PHE A 63 -0.31 -11.32 8.38
N ALA A 64 -1.10 -11.31 7.29
CA ALA A 64 -1.21 -10.16 6.40
C ALA A 64 -1.78 -8.93 7.13
N ASP A 65 -2.84 -9.12 7.93
CA ASP A 65 -3.45 -8.04 8.72
C ASP A 65 -2.49 -7.51 9.79
N PHE A 66 -1.71 -8.39 10.43
CA PHE A 66 -0.66 -8.00 11.36
C PHE A 66 0.40 -7.13 10.67
N LEU A 67 0.93 -7.56 9.52
CA LEU A 67 1.90 -6.78 8.75
C LEU A 67 1.33 -5.44 8.29
N ALA A 68 0.08 -5.42 7.83
CA ALA A 68 -0.61 -4.19 7.46
C ALA A 68 -0.76 -3.24 8.67
N GLY A 69 -1.04 -3.77 9.86
CA GLY A 69 -1.08 -3.03 11.10
C GLY A 69 0.27 -2.42 11.49
N VAL A 70 1.35 -3.19 11.38
CA VAL A 70 2.73 -2.73 11.63
C VAL A 70 3.10 -1.60 10.65
N ALA A 71 2.87 -1.81 9.35
CA ALA A 71 3.13 -0.81 8.31
C ALA A 71 2.34 0.49 8.58
N ARG A 72 1.06 0.37 8.96
CA ARG A 72 0.21 1.50 9.31
C ARG A 72 0.74 2.24 10.55
N LYS A 73 1.20 1.53 11.58
CA LYS A 73 1.74 2.16 12.79
C LYS A 73 3.01 2.95 12.49
N ILE A 74 3.99 2.33 11.82
CA ILE A 74 5.24 2.98 11.40
C ILE A 74 4.93 4.22 10.56
N SER A 75 4.04 4.09 9.57
CA SER A 75 3.63 5.21 8.71
C SER A 75 2.98 6.33 9.52
N SER A 76 2.10 6.00 10.46
CA SER A 76 1.41 7.00 11.28
C SER A 76 2.36 7.74 12.22
N ASP A 77 3.36 7.05 12.77
CA ASP A 77 4.36 7.65 13.65
C ASP A 77 5.27 8.61 12.88
N GLU A 78 5.76 8.21 11.71
CA GLU A 78 6.54 9.06 10.80
C GLU A 78 5.76 10.32 10.43
N LEU A 79 4.51 10.17 9.97
CA LEU A 79 3.66 11.29 9.59
C LEU A 79 3.28 12.19 10.78
N GLY A 80 3.28 11.62 11.98
CA GLY A 80 3.07 12.36 13.23
C GLY A 80 4.30 13.07 13.78
N GLY A 81 5.48 12.89 13.17
CA GLY A 81 6.75 13.44 13.67
C GLY A 81 7.36 12.67 14.85
N HIS A 82 6.90 11.44 15.09
CA HIS A 82 7.41 10.53 16.12
C HIS A 82 8.02 9.26 15.51
N GLY A 83 8.35 9.30 14.22
CA GLY A 83 8.88 8.16 13.47
C GLY A 83 10.25 7.72 13.95
N ASP A 84 10.50 6.41 13.84
CA ASP A 84 11.83 5.84 13.97
C ASP A 84 12.41 5.66 12.56
N PRO A 85 13.53 6.33 12.22
CA PRO A 85 14.13 6.25 10.89
C PRO A 85 14.49 4.81 10.48
N GLU A 86 14.94 3.96 11.40
CA GLU A 86 15.30 2.58 11.10
C GLU A 86 14.06 1.77 10.70
N LEU A 87 12.95 1.95 11.43
CA LEU A 87 11.69 1.29 11.10
C LEU A 87 11.09 1.82 9.79
N THR A 88 11.19 3.12 9.54
CA THR A 88 10.74 3.73 8.28
C THR A 88 11.56 3.22 7.09
N GLU A 89 12.88 3.03 7.23
CA GLU A 89 13.72 2.40 6.20
C GLU A 89 13.30 0.95 5.93
N LEU A 90 13.06 0.15 6.97
CA LEU A 90 12.62 -1.24 6.84
C LEU A 90 11.26 -1.37 6.17
N LEU A 91 10.40 -0.36 6.27
CA LEU A 91 9.08 -0.33 5.64
C LEU A 91 9.15 -0.13 4.11
N ARG A 92 10.13 0.63 3.61
CA ARG A 92 10.17 1.07 2.20
C ARG A 92 10.03 -0.03 1.15
N PRO A 93 10.68 -1.20 1.28
CA PRO A 93 10.54 -2.28 0.30
C PRO A 93 9.11 -2.83 0.17
N TYR A 94 8.27 -2.60 1.18
CA TYR A 94 6.87 -3.05 1.22
C TYR A 94 5.89 -1.99 0.70
N LEU A 95 6.36 -0.77 0.41
CA LEU A 95 5.52 0.29 -0.15
C LEU A 95 5.51 0.18 -1.66
N ASP A 96 4.32 0.00 -2.24
CA ASP A 96 4.16 0.11 -3.67
C ASP A 96 4.38 1.58 -4.11
N PRO A 97 5.32 1.88 -5.04
CA PRO A 97 5.54 3.23 -5.55
C PRO A 97 4.33 3.92 -6.19
N ALA A 98 3.34 3.14 -6.63
CA ALA A 98 2.08 3.65 -7.18
C ALA A 98 0.95 3.70 -6.14
N SER A 99 1.25 3.51 -4.85
CA SER A 99 0.28 3.65 -3.76
C SER A 99 -0.37 5.03 -3.79
N VAL A 100 -1.67 5.08 -3.52
CA VAL A 100 -2.42 6.34 -3.45
C VAL A 100 -2.32 6.91 -2.04
N TRP A 101 -1.81 8.14 -1.92
CA TRP A 101 -1.65 8.86 -0.66
C TRP A 101 -2.51 10.12 -0.62
N GLY A 102 -2.84 10.58 0.58
CA GLY A 102 -3.66 11.78 0.76
C GLY A 102 -3.00 13.06 0.21
N ASP A 103 -1.67 13.14 0.28
CA ASP A 103 -0.89 14.27 -0.23
C ASP A 103 0.58 13.86 -0.53
N ALA A 104 1.25 14.69 -1.32
CA ALA A 104 2.62 14.44 -1.78
C ALA A 104 3.67 14.49 -0.65
N ARG A 105 3.43 15.29 0.41
CA ARG A 105 4.36 15.38 1.55
C ARG A 105 4.32 14.08 2.34
N SER A 106 3.14 13.52 2.58
CA SER A 106 2.98 12.23 3.26
C SER A 106 3.70 11.10 2.52
N TRP A 107 3.58 11.08 1.18
CA TRP A 107 4.30 10.10 0.37
C TRP A 107 5.82 10.28 0.44
N ALA A 108 6.30 11.52 0.31
CA ALA A 108 7.73 11.79 0.30
C ALA A 108 8.43 11.44 1.62
N ALA A 109 7.77 11.64 2.76
CA ALA A 109 8.28 11.24 4.07
C ALA A 109 8.54 9.72 4.15
N LEU A 110 7.65 8.91 3.59
CA LEU A 110 7.71 7.45 3.69
C LEU A 110 8.55 6.81 2.58
N ALA A 111 8.49 7.34 1.36
CA ALA A 111 9.21 6.82 0.20
C ALA A 111 10.72 7.12 0.24
N GLY A 112 11.20 7.92 1.20
CA GLY A 112 12.60 8.33 1.26
C GLY A 112 13.01 9.23 0.10
N LEU A 113 12.05 9.95 -0.51
CA LEU A 113 12.34 10.85 -1.62
C LEU A 113 13.05 12.10 -1.07
N PRO A 114 14.32 12.37 -1.44
CA PRO A 114 15.03 13.55 -0.96
C PRO A 114 14.34 14.82 -1.47
N GLY A 115 13.98 15.73 -0.56
CA GLY A 115 13.60 17.11 -0.90
C GLY A 115 12.30 17.66 -0.30
N LEU A 116 11.50 16.89 0.45
CA LEU A 116 10.25 17.39 1.05
C LEU A 116 10.14 17.22 2.57
N SER A 117 11.27 16.95 3.25
CA SER A 117 11.30 16.82 4.72
C SER A 117 11.55 18.15 5.46
N GLY A 118 11.48 19.30 4.78
CA GLY A 118 11.71 20.57 5.46
C GLY A 118 11.54 21.81 4.60
N ALA A 119 10.29 22.25 4.41
CA ALA A 119 10.01 23.64 4.02
C ALA A 119 8.66 24.08 4.64
N ALA A 120 8.60 24.07 5.96
CA ALA A 120 7.63 24.87 6.70
C ALA A 120 8.41 25.84 7.61
N THR A 121 9.22 26.71 7.00
CA THR A 121 9.67 27.93 7.67
C THR A 121 8.71 29.06 7.29
N CYS A 122 7.77 29.34 8.16
CA CYS A 122 7.11 30.64 8.21
C CYS A 122 8.19 31.70 8.48
N SER A 123 8.48 32.57 7.51
CA SER A 123 8.95 33.94 7.72
C SER A 123 9.16 34.68 6.40
N GLY A 124 8.66 35.91 6.31
CA GLY A 124 9.30 36.95 5.50
C GLY A 124 8.45 37.59 4.42
N SER A 125 7.74 38.65 4.81
CA SER A 125 7.41 39.83 4.00
C SER A 125 8.42 40.11 2.86
N GLY A 126 7.93 40.26 1.64
CA GLY A 126 8.74 40.65 0.48
C GLY A 126 7.87 41.10 -0.70
N ARG A 127 7.89 42.41 -0.96
CA ARG A 127 7.14 43.17 -1.95
C ARG A 127 7.46 42.74 -3.41
N VAL A 128 6.44 42.65 -4.25
CA VAL A 128 6.53 42.42 -5.71
C VAL A 128 6.71 43.78 -6.43
N PRO A 129 7.60 43.91 -7.44
CA PRO A 129 7.50 44.98 -8.44
C PRO A 129 6.45 44.68 -9.51
#